data_AF-A0A815U7C3-F1
#
_entry.id   AF-A0A815U7C3-F1
#
_cell.length_a   1.000
_cell.length_b   1.000
_cell.length_c   1.000
_cell.angle_alpha   90.00
_cell.angle_beta   90.00
_cell.angle_gamma   90.00
#
_symmetry.space_group_name_H-M   'P 1'
#
loop_
_entity.id
_entity.type
_entity.pdbx_description
1 polymer ?
#
loop_
_entity_poly.entity_id
_entity_poly.type
_entity_poly.pdbx_seq_one_letter_code
_entity_poly.pdbx_strand_id
1 'polypeptide(L)'
;MKCKICGDKAIRPYLGILVCPSCRIFFKRNVKTKQTQLKCRYNKNCEINLFNRHICSYCRLKKCFSNGMKSNLLCSSLSKQKSNRIQRNQSEKFPTLNLLRSDQSTLNNDQ
;
A
#
# COMPACT_ATOMS: atom_id res chain seq x y z
N MET A 1 11.72 -3.11 9.29
CA MET A 1 11.39 -2.21 8.17
C MET A 1 10.12 -1.42 8.49
N LYS A 2 10.17 -0.08 8.47
CA LYS A 2 9.03 0.80 8.80
C LYS A 2 8.47 1.48 7.55
N CYS A 3 7.14 1.63 7.48
CA CYS A 3 6.43 2.30 6.40
C CYS A 3 6.74 3.79 6.40
N LYS A 4 7.20 4.33 5.27
CA LYS A 4 7.53 5.77 5.12
C LYS A 4 6.30 6.69 5.21
N ILE A 5 5.10 6.13 5.09
CA ILE A 5 3.85 6.90 5.13
C ILE A 5 3.31 7.04 6.56
N CYS A 6 3.17 5.93 7.28
CA CYS A 6 2.51 5.92 8.60
C CYS A 6 3.33 5.28 9.73
N GLY A 7 4.55 4.82 9.45
CA GLY A 7 5.43 4.19 10.45
C GLY A 7 5.15 2.71 10.76
N ASP A 8 4.02 2.17 10.29
CA ASP A 8 3.63 0.76 10.48
C ASP A 8 4.62 -0.24 9.87
N LYS A 9 4.54 -1.52 10.26
CA LYS A 9 5.41 -2.59 9.78
C LYS A 9 5.27 -2.77 8.26
N ALA A 10 6.38 -2.62 7.55
CA ALA A 10 6.47 -2.92 6.12
C ALA A 10 7.02 -4.35 5.95
N ILE A 11 6.36 -5.14 5.11
CA ILE A 11 6.77 -6.53 4.83
C ILE A 11 7.71 -6.59 3.63
N ARG A 12 7.36 -5.87 2.55
CA ARG A 12 8.14 -5.78 1.30
C ARG A 12 8.04 -4.37 0.72
N PRO A 13 9.07 -3.89 0.00
CA PRO A 13 9.00 -2.63 -0.73
C PRO A 13 7.89 -2.66 -1.80
N TYR A 14 7.23 -1.52 -2.02
CA TYR A 14 6.29 -1.31 -3.12
C TYR A 14 6.79 -0.14 -3.95
N LEU A 15 7.05 -0.39 -5.24
CA LEU A 15 7.61 0.60 -6.17
C LEU A 15 8.90 1.24 -5.64
N GLY A 16 9.78 0.44 -5.02
CA GLY A 16 11.04 0.91 -4.42
C GLY A 16 10.90 1.61 -3.05
N ILE A 17 9.69 1.77 -2.51
CA ILE A 17 9.44 2.47 -1.24
C ILE A 17 8.99 1.48 -0.18
N LEU A 18 9.47 1.61 1.05
CA LEU A 18 8.99 0.83 2.19
C LEU A 18 7.57 1.30 2.58
N VAL A 19 6.56 0.48 2.29
CA VAL A 19 5.15 0.79 2.52
C VAL A 19 4.48 -0.40 3.21
N CYS A 20 3.62 -0.14 4.20
CA CYS A 20 2.83 -1.19 4.83
C CYS A 20 1.65 -1.64 3.93
N PRO A 21 1.10 -2.85 4.14
CA PRO A 21 -0.01 -3.36 3.32
C PRO A 21 -1.22 -2.41 3.25
N SER A 22 -1.57 -1.78 4.38
CA SER A 22 -2.68 -0.82 4.45
C SER A 22 -2.45 0.40 3.55
N CYS A 23 -1.27 1.03 3.61
CA CYS A 23 -0.96 2.19 2.77
C CYS A 23 -0.85 1.84 1.29
N ARG A 24 -0.40 0.62 0.96
CA ARG A 24 -0.40 0.11 -0.42
C ARG A 24 -1.81 0.02 -0.98
N ILE A 25 -2.73 -0.62 -0.26
CA ILE A 25 -4.13 -0.78 -0.69
C ILE A 25 -4.82 0.58 -0.78
N PHE A 26 -4.61 1.44 0.23
CA PHE A 26 -5.14 2.81 0.24
C PHE A 26 -4.70 3.59 -1.01
N PHE A 27 -3.42 3.54 -1.35
CA PHE A 27 -2.90 4.22 -2.53
C PHE A 27 -3.54 3.70 -3.82
N LYS A 28 -3.61 2.39 -4.03
CA LYS A 28 -4.25 1.81 -5.24
C LYS A 28 -5.70 2.27 -5.41
N ARG A 29 -6.45 2.41 -4.31
CA ARG A 29 -7.86 2.87 -4.34
C ARG A 29 -7.99 4.36 -4.66
N ASN A 30 -7.04 5.19 -4.21
CA ASN A 30 -7.17 6.65 -4.27
C ASN A 30 -6.24 7.33 -5.29
N VAL A 31 -5.33 6.59 -5.94
CA VAL A 31 -4.35 7.18 -6.88
C VAL A 31 -4.99 7.83 -8.11
N LYS A 32 -6.14 7.30 -8.55
CA LYS A 32 -6.93 7.87 -9.67
C LYS A 32 -7.87 8.99 -9.22
N THR A 33 -8.16 9.06 -7.93
CA THR A 33 -8.98 10.11 -7.33
C THR A 33 -8.17 11.40 -7.32
N LYS A 34 -8.73 12.48 -7.88
CA LYS A 34 -8.07 13.80 -7.79
C LYS A 34 -7.95 14.16 -6.31
N GLN A 35 -6.77 14.61 -5.86
CA GLN A 35 -6.61 15.04 -4.45
C GLN A 35 -7.64 16.11 -4.05
N THR A 36 -8.12 16.92 -4.98
CA THR A 36 -9.19 17.91 -4.77
C THR A 36 -10.53 17.29 -4.37
N GLN A 37 -10.78 16.01 -4.69
CA GLN A 37 -11.98 15.28 -4.29
C GLN A 37 -11.88 14.74 -2.86
N LEU A 38 -10.67 14.61 -2.31
CA LEU A 38 -10.47 14.26 -0.91
C LEU A 38 -10.48 15.52 -0.06
N LYS A 39 -11.44 15.64 0.86
CA LYS A 39 -11.51 16.77 1.78
C LYS A 39 -10.60 16.54 2.99
N CYS A 40 -9.78 17.53 3.31
CA CYS A 40 -9.11 17.63 4.61
C CYS A 40 -10.04 18.37 5.58
N ARG A 41 -10.15 17.89 6.82
CA ARG A 41 -10.92 18.55 7.89
C ARG A 41 -10.13 19.64 8.63
N TYR A 42 -8.85 19.77 8.32
CA TYR A 42 -7.90 20.69 8.96
C TYR A 42 -7.12 21.46 7.87
N ASN A 43 -5.90 21.91 8.18
CA ASN A 43 -5.09 22.76 7.31
C ASN A 43 -4.27 22.01 6.25
N LYS A 44 -4.77 20.87 5.73
CA LYS A 44 -4.09 20.08 4.66
C LYS A 44 -2.65 19.63 4.99
N ASN A 45 -2.28 19.65 6.26
CA ASN A 45 -0.96 19.33 6.80
C ASN A 45 -1.04 18.37 8.00
N CYS A 46 -2.03 17.47 8.00
CA CYS A 46 -2.16 16.48 9.08
C CYS A 46 -0.95 15.55 9.10
N GLU A 47 -0.38 15.36 10.28
CA GLU A 47 0.61 14.32 10.50
C GLU A 47 -0.04 12.94 10.33
N ILE A 48 0.64 12.03 9.62
CA ILE A 48 0.16 10.67 9.37
C ILE A 48 1.04 9.66 10.10
N ASN A 49 0.45 8.97 11.07
CA ASN A 49 1.03 7.92 11.90
C ASN A 49 0.12 6.67 11.91
N LEU A 50 0.48 5.63 12.69
CA LEU A 50 -0.26 4.38 12.75
C LEU A 50 -1.71 4.57 13.20
N PHE A 51 -1.94 5.46 14.15
CA PHE A 51 -3.22 5.67 14.82
C PHE A 51 -4.14 6.60 14.02
N ASN A 52 -3.61 7.67 13.43
CA ASN A 52 -4.42 8.73 12.80
C ASN A 52 -4.51 8.62 11.27
N ARG A 53 -3.86 7.64 10.63
CA ARG A 53 -3.87 7.46 9.16
C ARG A 53 -5.25 7.24 8.53
N HIS A 54 -6.29 6.97 9.31
CA HIS A 54 -7.65 6.83 8.81
C HIS A 54 -8.44 8.16 8.86
N ILE A 55 -7.97 9.14 9.64
CA ILE A 55 -8.68 10.41 9.89
C ILE A 55 -8.67 11.30 8.64
N CYS A 56 -7.54 11.39 7.94
CA CYS A 56 -7.39 12.29 6.79
C CYS A 56 -6.86 11.58 5.54
N SER A 57 -7.78 11.14 4.68
CA SER A 57 -7.45 10.56 3.37
C SER A 57 -6.69 11.54 2.47
N TYR A 58 -7.02 12.83 2.50
CA TYR A 58 -6.30 13.85 1.73
C TYR A 58 -4.81 13.89 2.08
N CYS A 59 -4.47 14.10 3.36
CA CYS A 59 -3.08 14.21 3.82
C CYS A 59 -2.33 12.88 3.66
N ARG A 60 -3.01 11.74 3.84
CA ARG A 60 -2.42 10.43 3.58
C ARG A 60 -2.05 10.25 2.11
N LEU A 61 -2.95 10.59 1.19
CA LEU A 61 -2.68 10.49 -0.25
C LEU A 61 -1.58 11.47 -0.68
N LYS A 62 -1.63 12.72 -0.21
CA LYS A 62 -0.57 13.72 -0.43
C LYS A 62 0.79 13.17 0.01
N LYS A 63 0.89 12.60 1.22
CA LYS A 63 2.13 11.99 1.73
C LYS A 63 2.62 10.82 0.89
N CYS A 64 1.73 9.99 0.35
CA CYS A 64 2.10 8.92 -0.60
C CYS A 64 2.81 9.49 -1.83
N PHE A 65 2.23 10.51 -2.47
CA PHE A 65 2.84 11.16 -3.63
C PHE A 65 4.16 11.86 -3.29
N SER A 66 4.25 12.55 -2.14
CA SER A 66 5.48 13.19 -1.67
C SER A 66 6.63 12.21 -1.43
N ASN A 67 6.32 10.96 -1.05
CA ASN A 67 7.31 9.89 -0.91
C ASN A 67 7.63 9.18 -2.24
N GLY A 68 7.10 9.67 -3.36
CA GLY A 68 7.38 9.14 -4.69
C GLY A 68 6.48 7.99 -5.13
N MET A 69 5.39 7.68 -4.42
CA MET A 69 4.42 6.71 -4.96
C MET A 69 3.69 7.34 -6.14
N LYS A 70 3.94 6.87 -7.37
CA LYS A 70 3.24 7.32 -8.58
C LYS A 70 2.51 6.15 -9.24
N SER A 71 1.42 6.42 -9.95
CA SER A 71 0.65 5.40 -10.70
C SER A 71 1.45 4.79 -11.85
N ASN A 72 2.43 5.50 -12.38
CA ASN A 72 3.13 5.20 -13.63
C ASN A 72 4.62 4.85 -13.45
N LEU A 73 5.03 4.34 -12.29
CA LEU A 73 6.45 4.03 -12.01
C LEU A 73 7.08 2.89 -12.84
N LEU A 74 6.49 2.53 -13.98
CA LEU A 74 7.14 1.65 -14.96
C LEU A 74 8.34 2.30 -15.67
N CYS A 75 8.67 3.59 -15.45
CA CYS A 75 9.68 4.29 -16.26
C CYS A 75 10.76 5.08 -15.51
N SER A 76 11.14 4.76 -14.25
CA SER A 76 12.23 5.54 -13.60
C SER A 76 13.24 4.74 -12.77
N SER A 77 13.16 3.41 -12.74
CA SER A 77 14.14 2.57 -12.03
C SER A 77 15.25 2.03 -12.93
N LEU A 78 15.28 2.37 -14.23
CA LEU A 78 16.32 1.92 -15.16
C LEU A 78 17.61 2.77 -15.14
N SER A 79 17.77 3.76 -14.26
CA SER A 79 18.95 4.63 -14.29
C SER A 79 19.97 4.46 -13.15
N LYS A 80 19.75 3.61 -12.14
CA LYS A 80 20.78 3.34 -11.11
C LYS A 80 20.75 1.89 -10.63
N GLN A 81 21.35 0.99 -11.41
CA GLN A 81 22.20 -0.13 -10.98
C GLN A 81 22.50 -1.05 -12.17
N LYS A 82 23.49 -0.68 -12.98
CA LYS A 82 24.29 -1.67 -13.72
C LYS A 82 25.11 -2.44 -12.67
N SER A 83 24.67 -3.64 -12.29
CA SER A 83 25.59 -4.76 -12.01
C SER A 83 24.80 -6.07 -11.85
N ASN A 84 24.89 -6.90 -12.90
CA ASN A 84 24.89 -8.37 -12.91
C ASN A 84 24.15 -9.12 -11.78
N ARG A 85 22.92 -9.59 -12.06
CA ARG A 85 22.55 -11.01 -11.80
C ARG A 85 21.16 -11.37 -12.35
N ILE A 86 21.20 -12.21 -13.39
CA ILE A 86 20.42 -13.44 -13.60
C ILE A 86 18.88 -13.32 -13.52
N GLN A 87 18.27 -13.55 -14.69
CA GLN A 87 16.86 -13.78 -14.97
C GLN A 87 16.10 -14.49 -13.85
N ARG A 88 14.99 -13.89 -13.40
CA ARG A 88 13.81 -14.65 -12.96
C ARG A 88 12.57 -14.02 -13.58
N ASN A 89 12.11 -14.67 -14.65
CA ASN A 89 10.72 -14.66 -15.06
C ASN A 89 9.84 -14.99 -13.85
N GLN A 90 8.84 -14.17 -13.56
CA GLN A 90 7.52 -14.63 -13.13
C GLN A 90 6.50 -13.49 -13.16
N SER A 91 5.55 -13.70 -14.07
CA SER A 91 4.28 -13.00 -14.28
C SER A 91 3.59 -12.52 -13.00
N GLU A 92 3.22 -11.23 -12.99
CA GLU A 92 2.14 -10.68 -12.16
C GLU A 92 0.82 -11.39 -12.50
N LYS A 93 0.53 -12.52 -11.86
CA LYS A 93 -0.81 -13.10 -11.82
C LYS A 93 -1.51 -12.61 -10.57
N PHE A 94 -2.54 -11.79 -10.77
CA PHE A 94 -3.49 -11.38 -9.74
C PHE A 94 -4.24 -12.62 -9.22
N PRO A 95 -4.31 -12.87 -7.90
CA PRO A 95 -5.34 -13.72 -7.34
C PRO A 95 -6.61 -12.87 -7.18
N THR A 96 -7.63 -13.25 -7.93
CA THR A 96 -9.02 -12.80 -7.81
C THR A 96 -9.46 -12.88 -6.35
N LEU A 97 -10.14 -11.82 -5.91
CA LEU A 97 -10.84 -11.75 -4.63
C LEU A 97 -11.85 -12.89 -4.55
N ASN A 98 -11.75 -13.77 -3.55
CA ASN A 98 -12.85 -14.59 -3.01
C ASN A 98 -12.41 -15.24 -1.68
N LEU A 99 -12.94 -14.74 -0.56
CA LEU A 99 -13.21 -15.60 0.60
C LEU A 99 -14.32 -14.95 1.45
N LEU A 100 -15.56 -15.13 1.00
CA LEU A 100 -16.71 -15.22 1.89
C LEU A 100 -17.12 -16.69 1.91
N ARG A 101 -17.20 -17.23 3.14
CA ARG A 101 -18.05 -18.33 3.59
C ARG A 101 -17.48 -19.77 3.58
N SER A 102 -17.44 -20.32 4.80
CA SER A 102 -17.56 -21.74 5.22
C SER A 102 -16.42 -22.69 4.82
N ASP A 103 -15.97 -23.68 5.61
CA ASP A 103 -16.69 -24.64 6.45
C ASP A 103 -15.85 -25.17 7.64
N GLN A 104 -16.57 -25.35 8.76
CA GLN A 104 -16.62 -26.53 9.65
C GLN A 104 -15.39 -27.43 9.81
N SER A 105 -14.95 -27.58 11.07
CA SER A 105 -14.61 -28.91 11.58
C SER A 105 -15.34 -29.15 12.89
N THR A 106 -16.24 -30.10 12.82
CA THR A 106 -16.92 -30.82 13.88
C THR A 106 -15.92 -31.57 14.76
N LEU A 107 -16.01 -31.39 16.07
CA LEU A 107 -15.84 -32.49 17.02
C LEU A 107 -17.10 -32.50 17.87
N ASN A 108 -17.98 -33.42 17.53
CA ASN A 108 -19.12 -33.81 18.33
C ASN A 108 -18.65 -34.75 19.45
N ASN A 109 -19.24 -34.52 20.62
CA ASN A 109 -19.75 -35.50 21.58
C ASN A 109 -18.85 -36.10 22.69
N ASP A 110 -19.58 -36.27 23.81
CA ASP A 110 -19.39 -37.18 24.93
C ASP A 110 -18.52 -36.69 26.10
N GLN A 111 -19.10 -35.91 27.01
CA GLN A 111 -19.71 -36.42 28.26
C GLN A 111 -20.30 -35.28 29.11
#